data_AF-A0A645CBZ7-F1
#
_entry.id   AF-A0A645CBZ7-F1
#
_cell.length_a   1.000
_cell.length_b   1.000
_cell.length_c   1.000
_cell.angle_alpha   90.00
_cell.angle_beta   90.00
_cell.angle_gamma   90.00
#
_symmetry.space_group_name_H-M   'P 1'
#
loop_
_entity.id
_entity.type
_entity.pdbx_description
1 polymer ?
#
loop_
_entity_poly.entity_id
_entity_poly.type
_entity_poly.pdbx_seq_one_letter_code
_entity_poly.pdbx_strand_id
1 'polypeptide(L)'
;MGIGFSFFKAPKNRVFNYQPLYYDEKKEAMQERFDKLHEEERGKEREYKPGKAIRGKLKKAVYENRRQPGSPLLTRFIVLLSLLGLVVVLYYVAKSMGYFFV
;
A
#
# COMPACT_ATOMS: atom_id res chain seq x y z
N MET A 1 -26.45 19.31 16.74
CA MET A 1 -26.26 17.85 16.66
C MET A 1 -27.56 17.25 16.14
N GLY A 2 -27.70 17.11 14.81
CA GLY A 2 -28.96 16.68 14.18
C GLY A 2 -28.88 15.22 13.76
N ILE A 3 -29.84 14.40 14.20
CA ILE A 3 -29.92 12.98 13.86
C ILE A 3 -30.63 12.89 12.50
N GLY A 4 -29.86 12.68 11.42
CA GLY A 4 -30.41 12.47 10.09
C GLY A 4 -30.87 11.03 9.88
N PHE A 5 -32.19 10.79 9.96
CA PHE A 5 -32.79 9.53 9.54
C PHE A 5 -32.94 9.50 8.02
N SER A 6 -32.18 8.63 7.35
CA SER A 6 -32.27 8.40 5.91
C SER A 6 -33.21 7.22 5.63
N PHE A 7 -34.41 7.50 5.10
CA PHE A 7 -35.47 6.53 4.80
C PHE A 7 -35.36 5.89 3.39
N PHE A 8 -34.31 6.20 2.63
CA PHE A 8 -34.14 5.74 1.24
C PHE A 8 -32.80 5.03 1.02
N LYS A 9 -32.36 4.20 1.98
CA LYS A 9 -31.22 3.31 1.73
C LYS A 9 -31.69 2.13 0.88
N ALA A 10 -31.30 2.10 -0.39
CA ALA A 10 -31.51 0.94 -1.24
C ALA A 10 -30.85 -0.30 -0.60
N PRO A 11 -31.55 -1.45 -0.53
CA PRO A 11 -30.96 -2.67 0.02
C PRO A 11 -29.74 -3.05 -0.81
N LYS A 12 -28.62 -3.35 -0.12
CA LYS A 12 -27.40 -3.81 -0.77
C LYS A 12 -27.73 -5.08 -1.56
N ASN A 13 -27.39 -5.10 -2.84
CA ASN A 13 -27.61 -6.25 -3.71
C ASN A 13 -26.94 -7.51 -3.12
N ARG A 14 -27.61 -8.66 -3.19
CA ARG A 14 -27.01 -9.94 -2.83
C ARG A 14 -26.00 -10.31 -3.91
N VAL A 15 -24.72 -10.25 -3.57
CA VAL A 15 -23.64 -10.64 -4.48
C VAL A 15 -23.48 -12.16 -4.41
N PHE A 16 -23.50 -12.82 -5.56
CA PHE A 16 -23.20 -14.24 -5.64
C PHE A 16 -21.71 -14.46 -5.34
N ASN A 17 -21.41 -15.22 -4.29
CA ASN A 17 -20.03 -15.57 -3.95
C ASN A 17 -19.60 -16.73 -4.86
N TYR A 18 -18.93 -16.43 -5.96
CA TYR A 18 -18.38 -17.46 -6.84
C TYR A 18 -17.16 -18.10 -6.17
N GLN A 19 -17.33 -19.32 -5.67
CA GLN A 19 -16.23 -20.16 -5.22
C GLN A 19 -15.88 -21.15 -6.36
N PRO A 20 -14.69 -21.03 -6.98
CA PRO A 20 -14.26 -21.99 -8.00
C PRO A 20 -14.10 -23.38 -7.39
N LEU A 21 -14.81 -24.38 -7.94
CA LEU A 21 -14.81 -25.77 -7.48
C LEU A 21 -13.43 -26.44 -7.50
N TYR A 22 -12.53 -25.95 -8.37
CA TYR A 22 -11.23 -26.58 -8.68
C TYR A 22 -10.01 -25.79 -8.17
N TYR A 23 -10.20 -24.79 -7.31
CA TYR A 23 -9.07 -24.04 -6.76
C TYR A 23 -8.45 -24.79 -5.58
N ASP A 24 -7.34 -25.46 -5.86
CA ASP A 24 -6.47 -26.06 -4.86
C ASP A 24 -5.18 -25.25 -4.78
N GLU A 25 -5.06 -24.43 -3.74
CA GLU A 25 -3.92 -23.53 -3.50
C GLU A 25 -2.57 -24.24 -3.59
N LYS A 26 -2.53 -25.52 -3.16
CA LYS A 26 -1.30 -26.31 -3.16
C LYS A 26 -0.87 -26.68 -4.57
N LYS A 27 -1.81 -26.99 -5.45
CA LYS A 27 -1.52 -27.33 -6.85
C LYS A 27 -1.03 -26.12 -7.62
N GLU A 28 -1.67 -24.96 -7.44
CA GLU A 28 -1.28 -23.74 -8.16
C GLU A 28 0.12 -23.26 -7.72
N ALA A 29 0.42 -23.26 -6.40
CA ALA A 29 1.74 -22.89 -5.89
C ALA A 29 2.86 -23.84 -6.34
N MET A 30 2.54 -25.14 -6.50
CA MET A 30 3.47 -26.12 -7.03
C MET A 30 3.71 -25.89 -8.53
N GLN A 31 2.65 -25.69 -9.31
CA GLN A 31 2.72 -25.40 -10.74
C GLN A 31 3.52 -24.11 -11.03
N GLU A 32 3.31 -23.05 -10.24
CA GLU A 32 4.08 -21.80 -10.34
C GLU A 32 5.58 -22.00 -10.09
N ARG A 33 5.97 -22.92 -9.20
CA ARG A 33 7.38 -23.23 -8.94
C ARG A 33 8.00 -24.03 -10.08
N PHE A 34 7.29 -25.03 -10.60
CA PHE A 34 7.72 -25.79 -11.77
C PHE A 34 7.87 -24.91 -13.01
N ASP A 35 6.92 -24.00 -13.25
CA ASP A 35 6.98 -23.06 -14.38
C ASP A 35 8.18 -22.11 -14.28
N LYS A 36 8.54 -21.64 -13.07
CA LYS A 36 9.72 -20.79 -12.85
C LYS A 36 11.02 -21.54 -13.11
N LEU A 37 11.14 -22.78 -12.62
CA LEU A 37 12.31 -23.62 -12.84
C LEU A 37 12.47 -23.95 -14.33
N HIS A 38 11.38 -24.28 -15.02
CA HIS A 38 11.40 -24.51 -16.47
C HIS A 38 11.68 -23.24 -17.29
N GLU A 39 11.28 -22.05 -16.82
CA GLU A 39 11.65 -20.77 -17.44
C GLU A 39 13.15 -20.45 -17.26
N GLU A 40 13.75 -20.81 -16.12
CA GLU A 40 15.18 -20.64 -15.86
C GLU A 40 16.05 -21.61 -16.68
N GLU A 41 15.61 -22.87 -16.85
CA GLU A 41 16.34 -23.89 -17.61
C GLU A 41 16.27 -23.69 -19.14
N ARG A 42 15.15 -23.17 -19.68
CA ARG A 42 14.97 -22.92 -21.13
C ARG A 42 15.55 -21.59 -21.61
N GLY A 43 16.71 -21.18 -21.10
CA GLY A 43 17.38 -19.92 -21.43
C GLY A 43 17.74 -19.68 -22.91
N LYS A 44 17.40 -20.56 -23.88
CA LYS A 44 17.84 -20.44 -25.28
C LYS A 44 16.79 -20.70 -26.38
N GLU A 45 15.62 -21.28 -26.10
CA GLU A 45 14.55 -21.45 -27.11
C GLU A 45 13.28 -20.71 -26.66
N ARG A 46 13.15 -19.45 -27.09
CA ARG A 46 12.01 -18.60 -26.72
C ARG A 46 10.90 -18.71 -27.76
N GLU A 47 9.95 -19.59 -27.51
CA GLU A 47 8.61 -19.45 -28.09
C GLU A 47 7.90 -18.30 -27.35
N TYR A 48 7.75 -17.16 -28.04
CA TYR A 48 7.12 -15.97 -27.47
C TYR A 48 5.64 -16.27 -27.17
N LYS A 49 5.29 -16.36 -25.88
CA LYS A 49 3.90 -16.50 -25.42
C LYS A 49 3.31 -15.11 -25.12
N PRO A 50 2.51 -14.52 -26.03
CA PRO A 50 1.87 -13.22 -25.78
C PRO A 50 0.93 -13.31 -24.57
N GLY A 51 0.92 -12.27 -23.73
CA GLY A 51 0.00 -12.14 -22.57
C GLY A 51 0.58 -12.51 -21.20
N LYS A 52 1.62 -13.35 -21.12
CA LYS A 52 2.27 -13.72 -19.83
C LYS A 52 2.84 -12.49 -19.11
N ALA A 53 3.48 -11.59 -19.87
CA ALA A 53 4.05 -10.34 -19.35
C ALA A 53 3.01 -9.30 -18.88
N ILE A 54 1.77 -9.38 -19.39
CA ILE A 54 0.71 -8.40 -19.07
C ILE A 54 0.04 -8.77 -17.74
N ARG A 55 -0.25 -10.05 -17.52
CA ARG A 55 -0.96 -10.55 -16.32
C ARG A 55 -0.18 -10.30 -15.03
N GLY A 56 1.15 -10.45 -15.05
CA GLY A 56 2.01 -10.22 -13.89
C GLY A 56 2.14 -8.73 -13.50
N LYS A 57 2.20 -7.84 -14.49
CA LYS A 57 2.38 -6.39 -14.26
C LYS A 57 1.15 -5.76 -13.59
N LEU A 58 -0.06 -6.20 -13.94
CA LEU A 58 -1.31 -5.71 -13.34
C LEU A 58 -1.41 -6.07 -11.86
N LYS A 59 -1.13 -7.33 -11.50
CA LYS A 59 -1.14 -7.78 -10.09
C LYS A 59 -0.08 -7.03 -9.28
N LYS A 60 1.12 -6.85 -9.85
CA LYS A 60 2.21 -6.13 -9.18
C LYS A 60 1.85 -4.66 -8.92
N ALA A 61 1.32 -3.95 -9.92
CA ALA A 61 0.91 -2.54 -9.75
C ALA A 61 -0.12 -2.35 -8.62
N VAL A 62 -1.10 -3.24 -8.50
CA VAL A 62 -2.12 -3.16 -7.44
C VAL A 62 -1.54 -3.40 -6.04
N TYR A 63 -0.63 -4.36 -5.90
CA TYR A 63 0.00 -4.68 -4.61
C TYR A 63 1.10 -3.68 -4.21
N GLU A 64 1.86 -3.17 -5.17
CA GLU A 64 2.95 -2.22 -4.96
C GLU A 64 2.40 -0.83 -4.60
N ASN A 65 1.26 -0.44 -5.20
CA ASN A 65 0.56 0.81 -4.86
C ASN A 65 -0.05 0.81 -3.44
N ARG A 66 -0.31 -0.37 -2.84
CA ARG A 66 -0.80 -0.48 -1.46
C ARG A 66 0.31 -0.38 -0.41
N ARG A 67 1.57 -0.58 -0.79
CA ARG A 67 2.72 -0.61 0.13
C ARG A 67 3.60 0.62 0.07
N GLN A 68 3.31 1.58 -0.82
CA GLN A 68 4.08 2.81 -0.84
C GLN A 68 3.83 3.59 0.46
N PRO A 69 4.87 3.78 1.31
CA PRO A 69 4.77 4.71 2.42
C PRO A 69 4.47 6.09 1.83
N GLY A 70 3.60 6.86 2.49
CA GLY A 70 3.17 8.17 2.02
C GLY A 70 4.34 9.07 1.60
N SER A 71 4.07 10.04 0.72
CA SER A 71 5.13 10.73 -0.03
C SER A 71 6.31 11.17 0.87
N PRO A 72 7.56 10.89 0.47
CA PRO A 72 8.74 11.22 1.28
C PRO A 72 8.89 12.73 1.50
N LEU A 73 8.25 13.53 0.67
CA LEU A 73 8.21 14.99 0.79
C LEU A 73 7.36 15.43 1.99
N LEU A 74 6.19 14.84 2.20
CA LEU A 74 5.32 15.15 3.34
C LEU A 74 5.99 14.78 4.67
N THR A 75 6.63 13.61 4.74
CA THR A 75 7.38 13.19 5.95
C THR A 75 8.54 14.14 6.23
N ARG A 76 9.32 14.54 5.21
CA ARG A 76 10.38 15.54 5.37
C ARG A 76 9.85 16.89 5.83
N PHE A 77 8.72 17.35 5.29
CA PHE A 77 8.07 18.59 5.70
C PHE A 77 7.63 18.56 7.17
N ILE A 78 7.00 17.47 7.61
CA ILE A 78 6.54 17.30 8.99
C ILE A 78 7.74 17.32 9.96
N VAL A 79 8.83 16.62 9.63
CA VAL A 79 10.05 16.61 10.45
C VAL A 79 10.66 18.00 10.53
N LEU A 80 10.74 18.73 9.42
CA LEU A 80 11.30 20.08 9.39
C LEU A 80 10.45 21.08 10.19
N LEU A 81 9.12 20.98 10.07
CA LEU A 81 8.17 21.81 10.83
C LEU A 81 8.25 21.51 12.34
N SER A 82 8.36 20.23 12.71
CA SER A 82 8.55 19.76 14.09
C SER A 82 9.84 20.33 14.70
N LEU A 83 10.95 20.26 13.97
CA LEU A 83 12.24 20.77 14.42
C LEU A 83 12.19 22.29 14.65
N LEU A 84 11.57 23.02 13.73
CA LEU A 84 11.44 24.47 13.81
C LEU A 84 10.55 24.88 15.00
N GLY A 85 9.44 24.17 15.24
CA GLY A 85 8.60 24.35 16.41
C GLY A 85 9.35 24.12 17.72
N LEU A 86 10.21 23.11 17.79
CA LEU A 86 11.03 22.82 18.97
C LEU A 86 12.00 23.96 19.28
N VAL A 87 12.66 24.54 18.28
CA VAL A 87 13.56 25.69 18.46
C VAL A 87 12.81 26.91 19.02
N VAL A 88 11.60 27.17 18.51
CA VAL A 88 10.76 28.28 19.00
C VAL A 88 10.40 28.06 20.48
N VAL A 89 9.97 26.84 20.85
CA VAL A 89 9.66 26.50 22.24
C VAL A 89 10.88 26.70 23.14
N LEU A 90 12.06 26.20 22.75
CA LEU A 90 13.29 26.38 23.51
C LEU A 90 13.67 27.86 23.68
N TYR A 91 13.48 28.68 22.64
CA TYR A 91 13.72 30.11 22.72
C TYR A 91 12.81 30.79 23.77
N TYR A 92 11.51 30.47 23.77
CA TYR A 92 10.58 31.01 24.76
C TYR A 92 10.88 30.52 26.18
N VAL A 93 11.28 29.26 26.33
CA VAL A 93 11.69 28.71 27.64
C VAL A 93 12.97 29.39 28.13
N ALA A 94 13.98 29.55 27.29
CA ALA A 94 15.22 30.25 27.64
C ALA A 94 14.96 31.71 28.01
N LYS A 95 14.08 32.40 27.26
CA LYS A 95 13.66 33.77 27.57
C LYS A 95 12.93 33.84 28.92
N SER A 96 12.00 32.91 29.18
CA SER A 96 11.30 32.80 30.47
C SER A 96 12.28 32.58 31.62
N MET A 97 13.21 31.63 31.48
CA MET A 97 14.25 31.38 32.49
C MET A 97 15.15 32.61 32.71
N GLY A 98 15.48 33.36 31.66
CA GLY A 98 16.22 34.63 31.78
C GLY A 98 15.46 35.71 32.56
N TYR A 99 14.12 35.73 32.48
CA TYR A 99 13.28 36.61 33.32
C TYR A 99 13.12 36.12 34.76
N PHE A 100 13.37 34.85 35.04
CA PHE A 100 13.32 34.29 36.41
C PHE A 100 14.65 34.41 37.17
N PHE A 101 15.76 34.68 36.48
CA PHE A 101 17.12 34.78 37.04
C PHE A 101 17.67 36.23 37.10
N VAL A 102 16.82 37.24 36.88
CA VAL A 102 17.10 38.68 37.09
C VAL A 102 16.13 39.24 38.13
#